data_AF-A0A538AL87-F1
#
_entry.id   AF-A0A538AL87-F1
#
_cell.length_a   1.000
_cell.length_b   1.000
_cell.length_c   1.000
_cell.angle_alpha   90.00
_cell.angle_beta   90.00
_cell.angle_gamma   90.00
#
_symmetry.space_group_name_H-M   'P 1'
#
loop_
_entity.id
_entity.type
_entity.pdbx_description
1 polymer ?
#
loop_
_entity_poly.entity_id
_entity_poly.type
_entity_poly.pdbx_seq_one_letter_code
_entity_poly.pdbx_strand_id
1 'polypeptide(L)'
;MRTCSTEATSAQLRTYAAIAANAGTNGVGFMDTRGWFCAIPRGSRRPLCPLVVNQTITAVDRGHISKTYALELLQPFRTAFRAALFS
;
A
#
# COMPACT_ATOMS: atom_id res chain seq x y z
N MET A 1 6.83 9.01 22.54
CA MET A 1 6.09 8.38 21.42
C MET A 1 5.23 9.45 20.76
N ARG A 2 5.49 9.94 19.54
CA ARG A 2 4.59 10.96 18.94
C ARG A 2 4.48 10.96 17.42
N THR A 3 4.55 9.82 16.74
CA THR A 3 4.00 9.77 15.37
C THR A 3 3.14 8.52 15.22
N CYS A 4 1.87 8.71 14.85
CA CYS A 4 0.98 7.62 14.43
C CYS A 4 1.27 7.19 12.98
N SER A 5 2.47 7.45 12.49
CA SER A 5 2.89 7.18 11.11
C SER A 5 4.32 6.66 11.14
N THR A 6 4.55 5.60 10.38
CA THR A 6 5.89 5.05 10.12
C THR A 6 6.34 5.40 8.71
N GLU A 7 7.64 5.42 8.46
CA GLU A 7 8.14 5.49 7.09
C GLU A 7 8.16 4.10 6.46
N ALA A 8 7.90 4.02 5.15
CA ALA A 8 8.21 2.83 4.38
C ALA A 8 9.73 2.60 4.39
N THR A 9 10.15 1.39 4.75
CA THR A 9 11.57 1.03 4.75
C THR A 9 12.11 0.95 3.32
N SER A 10 13.41 1.18 3.14
CA SER A 10 14.05 1.03 1.82
C SER A 10 13.93 -0.39 1.27
N ALA A 11 13.88 -1.41 2.14
CA ALA A 11 13.65 -2.79 1.72
C ALA A 11 12.25 -2.96 1.12
N GLN A 12 11.20 -2.49 1.80
CA GLN A 12 9.83 -2.54 1.28
C GLN A 12 9.70 -1.82 -0.08
N LEU A 13 10.31 -0.64 -0.21
CA LEU A 13 10.25 0.13 -1.47
C LEU A 13 10.95 -0.58 -2.62
N ARG A 14 12.14 -1.16 -2.38
CA ARG A 14 12.88 -1.92 -3.40
C ARG A 14 12.14 -3.20 -3.79
N THR A 15 11.65 -3.96 -2.81
CA THR A 15 10.88 -5.18 -3.06
C THR A 15 9.63 -4.87 -3.88
N TYR A 16 8.90 -3.80 -3.54
CA TYR A 16 7.73 -3.37 -4.30
C TYR A 16 8.06 -3.04 -5.76
N ALA A 17 9.10 -2.21 -5.97
CA ALA A 17 9.52 -1.83 -7.32
C ALA A 17 9.98 -3.04 -8.15
N ALA A 18 10.69 -3.99 -7.54
CA ALA A 18 11.12 -5.21 -8.20
C ALA A 18 9.93 -6.11 -8.60
N ILE A 19 8.94 -6.27 -7.72
CA ILE A 19 7.72 -7.03 -8.05
C ILE A 19 6.96 -6.36 -9.19
N ALA A 20 6.77 -5.04 -9.14
CA ALA A 20 6.09 -4.29 -10.20
C ALA A 20 6.80 -4.42 -11.56
N ALA A 21 8.14 -4.29 -11.56
CA ALA A 21 8.95 -4.45 -12.78
C ALA A 21 8.84 -5.88 -13.33
N ASN A 22 8.98 -6.90 -12.47
CA ASN A 22 8.88 -8.30 -12.88
C ASN A 22 7.48 -8.62 -13.42
N ALA A 23 6.42 -8.10 -12.80
CA ALA A 23 5.07 -8.29 -13.30
C ALA A 23 4.92 -7.72 -14.73
N GLY A 24 5.42 -6.51 -14.97
CA GLY A 24 5.45 -5.90 -16.31
C GLY A 24 6.25 -6.71 -17.33
N THR A 25 7.45 -7.19 -16.97
CA THR A 25 8.28 -8.02 -17.86
C THR A 25 7.62 -9.33 -18.24
N ASN A 26 6.81 -9.91 -17.35
CA ASN A 26 6.16 -11.21 -17.56
C ASN A 26 4.70 -11.10 -18.02
N GLY A 27 4.19 -9.89 -18.30
CA GLY A 27 2.78 -9.71 -18.68
C GLY A 27 1.79 -10.11 -17.60
N VAL A 28 2.20 -10.06 -16.33
CA VAL A 28 1.34 -10.35 -15.18
C VAL A 28 0.70 -9.06 -14.70
N GLY A 29 -0.62 -9.09 -14.52
CA GLY A 29 -1.36 -7.98 -13.93
C GLY A 29 -0.79 -7.57 -12.57
N PHE A 30 -0.56 -6.27 -12.39
CA PHE A 30 -0.02 -5.71 -11.14
C PHE A 30 -0.98 -4.67 -10.56
N MET A 31 -1.32 -4.81 -9.28
CA MET A 31 -2.12 -3.83 -8.55
C MET A 31 -1.21 -2.90 -7.74
N ASP A 32 -1.25 -1.60 -8.02
CA ASP A 32 -0.50 -0.64 -7.22
C ASP A 32 -1.22 -0.33 -5.88
N THR A 33 -0.87 -1.04 -4.81
CA THR A 33 -1.49 -0.88 -3.48
C THR A 33 -0.77 0.12 -2.58
N ARG A 34 0.37 0.71 -3.00
CA ARG A 34 1.15 1.63 -2.14
C ARG A 34 0.30 2.78 -1.62
N GLY A 35 -0.50 3.37 -2.49
CA GLY A 35 -1.36 4.51 -2.17
C GLY A 35 -2.46 4.19 -1.17
N TRP A 36 -2.74 2.91 -0.90
CA TRP A 36 -3.70 2.51 0.14
C TRP A 36 -3.07 2.60 1.53
N PHE A 37 -1.77 2.31 1.66
CA PHE A 37 -1.13 2.23 2.97
C PHE A 37 -0.22 3.41 3.28
N CYS A 38 0.33 4.05 2.25
CA CYS A 38 1.33 5.10 2.38
C CYS A 38 1.05 6.26 1.43
N ALA A 39 1.29 7.49 1.89
CA ALA A 39 1.25 8.70 1.09
C ALA A 39 2.66 9.30 0.99
N ILE A 40 2.96 9.97 -0.12
CA ILE A 40 4.19 10.78 -0.24
C ILE A 40 3.84 12.21 0.20
N PRO A 41 4.31 12.67 1.38
CA PRO A 41 4.03 14.03 1.83
C PRO A 41 4.69 15.06 0.91
N ARG A 42 4.07 16.22 0.75
CA ARG A 42 4.68 17.34 0.02
C ARG A 42 6.04 17.67 0.63
N GLY A 43 7.07 17.76 -0.21
CA GLY A 43 8.44 18.06 0.21
C GLY A 43 9.23 16.88 0.78
N SER A 44 8.64 15.68 0.86
CA SER A 44 9.35 14.46 1.29
C SER A 44 9.53 13.50 0.11
N ARG A 45 10.67 12.79 0.09
CA ARG A 45 10.91 11.65 -0.80
C ARG A 45 10.54 10.31 -0.16
N ARG A 46 10.19 10.30 1.13
CA ARG A 46 9.89 9.10 1.90
C ARG A 46 8.38 8.95 2.11
N PRO A 47 7.79 7.82 1.71
CA PRO A 47 6.38 7.55 1.98
C PRO A 47 6.14 7.42 3.49
N LEU A 48 5.12 8.12 3.98
CA LEU A 48 4.60 7.94 5.32
C LEU A 48 3.40 6.99 5.25
N CYS A 49 3.40 5.99 6.12
CA CYS A 49 2.37 4.97 6.23
C CYS A 49 1.62 5.18 7.56
N PRO A 50 0.46 5.85 7.54
CA PRO A 50 -0.30 6.15 8.76
C PRO A 50 -0.89 4.89 9.38
N LEU A 51 -0.80 4.78 10.70
CA LEU A 51 -1.49 3.76 11.49
C LEU A 51 -3.01 4.03 11.54
N VAL A 52 -3.45 5.28 11.32
CA VAL A 52 -4.87 5.65 11.30
C VAL A 52 -5.19 6.43 10.03
N VAL A 53 -6.16 5.94 9.27
CA VAL A 53 -6.72 6.60 8.08
C VAL A 53 -8.22 6.68 8.27
N ASN A 54 -8.80 7.88 8.18
CA ASN A 54 -10.23 8.11 8.35
C ASN A 54 -10.81 7.39 9.60
N GLN A 55 -10.19 7.64 10.77
CA GLN A 55 -10.58 7.03 12.06
C GLN A 55 -10.45 5.49 12.14
N THR A 56 -9.88 4.84 11.11
CA THR A 56 -9.68 3.39 11.05
C THR A 56 -8.22 3.05 11.26
N ILE A 57 -7.94 2.13 12.19
CA ILE A 57 -6.59 1.59 12.40
C ILE A 57 -6.22 0.72 11.20
N THR A 58 -5.16 1.05 10.49
CA THR A 58 -4.76 0.40 9.23
C THR A 58 -4.06 -0.94 9.45
N ALA A 59 -3.32 -1.09 10.55
CA ALA A 59 -2.49 -2.26 10.81
C ALA A 59 -2.59 -2.73 12.27
N VAL A 60 -2.52 -4.04 12.49
CA VAL A 60 -2.45 -4.62 13.85
C VAL A 60 -1.02 -4.66 14.39
N ASP A 61 -0.04 -4.69 13.48
CA ASP A 61 1.38 -4.67 13.78
C ASP A 61 2.17 -4.01 12.64
N ARG A 62 3.47 -4.28 12.52
CA ARG A 62 4.36 -3.66 11.52
C ARG A 62 4.21 -4.23 10.10
N GLY A 63 3.38 -5.23 9.87
CA GLY A 63 3.24 -5.90 8.57
C GLY A 63 1.85 -6.39 8.22
N HIS A 64 0.94 -6.51 9.18
CA HIS A 64 -0.40 -7.05 8.96
C HIS A 64 -1.47 -5.95 9.01
N ILE A 65 -2.26 -5.87 7.94
CA ILE A 65 -3.44 -5.01 7.86
C ILE A 65 -4.49 -5.42 8.92
N SER A 66 -5.19 -4.45 9.49
CA SER A 66 -6.34 -4.76 10.36
C SER A 66 -7.51 -5.31 9.54
N LYS A 67 -8.33 -6.17 10.17
CA LYS A 67 -9.55 -6.68 9.56
C LYS A 67 -10.49 -5.54 9.14
N THR A 68 -10.66 -4.54 10.01
CA THR A 68 -11.53 -3.40 9.74
C THR A 68 -11.06 -2.62 8.52
N TYR A 69 -9.76 -2.34 8.41
CA TYR A 69 -9.24 -1.61 7.27
C TYR A 69 -9.28 -2.43 5.98
N ALA A 70 -9.11 -3.75 6.05
CA ALA A 70 -9.32 -4.63 4.90
C ALA A 70 -10.75 -4.56 4.35
N LEU A 71 -11.76 -4.38 5.22
CA LEU A 71 -13.15 -4.18 4.81
C LEU A 71 -13.36 -2.84 4.11
N GLU A 72 -12.73 -1.76 4.59
CA GLU A 72 -12.74 -0.45 3.94
C GLU A 72 -12.13 -0.51 2.51
N LEU A 73 -11.11 -1.34 2.33
CA LEU A 73 -10.43 -1.51 1.03
C LEU A 73 -11.16 -2.42 0.03
N LEU A 74 -12.29 -3.04 0.38
CA LEU A 74 -12.97 -4.01 -0.49
C LEU A 74 -13.29 -3.47 -1.89
N GLN A 75 -13.82 -2.25 -1.98
CA GLN A 75 -14.20 -1.66 -3.26
C GLN A 75 -12.97 -1.22 -4.08
N PRO A 76 -12.01 -0.45 -3.53
CA PRO A 76 -10.75 -0.17 -4.22
C PRO A 76 -10.03 -1.43 -4.70
N PHE A 77 -9.99 -2.48 -3.87
CA PHE A 77 -9.38 -3.75 -4.20
C PHE A 77 -10.05 -4.41 -5.40
N ARG A 78 -11.39 -4.55 -5.37
CA ARG A 78 -12.14 -5.18 -6.49
C ARG A 78 -11.92 -4.44 -7.80
N THR A 79 -11.92 -3.10 -7.77
CA THR A 79 -11.67 -2.28 -8.95
C THR A 79 -10.25 -2.49 -9.49
N ALA A 80 -9.23 -2.39 -8.64
CA ALA A 80 -7.83 -2.60 -9.03
C ALA A 80 -7.57 -4.03 -9.53
N PHE A 81 -8.17 -5.03 -8.89
CA PHE A 81 -8.02 -6.43 -9.26
C PHE A 81 -8.62 -6.73 -10.63
N ARG A 82 -9.82 -6.21 -10.91
CA ARG A 82 -10.44 -6.34 -12.23
C ARG A 82 -9.62 -5.63 -13.29
N ALA A 83 -9.10 -4.43 -13.01
CA ALA A 83 -8.20 -3.74 -13.94
C ALA A 83 -6.99 -4.63 -14.25
N ALA A 84 -6.29 -5.14 -13.23
CA ALA A 84 -5.11 -5.98 -13.42
C ALA A 84 -5.39 -7.30 -14.18
N LEU A 85 -6.62 -7.83 -14.17
CA LEU A 85 -6.98 -9.03 -14.91
C LEU A 85 -7.36 -8.80 -16.37
N PHE A 86 -7.86 -7.60 -16.70
CA PHE A 86 -8.55 -7.36 -17.98
C PHE A 86 -8.03 -6.12 -18.74
N SER A 87 -7.00 -5.44 -18.24
CA SER A 87 -6.33 -4.32 -18.92
C SER A 87 -5.29 -4.78 -19.92
#